data_AF-A0A2D7W620-F1
#
_entry.id   AF-A0A2D7W620-F1
#
_cell.length_a   1.000
_cell.length_b   1.000
_cell.length_c   1.000
_cell.angle_alpha   90.00
_cell.angle_beta   90.00
_cell.angle_gamma   90.00
#
_symmetry.space_group_name_H-M   'P 1'
#
loop_
_entity.id
_entity.type
_entity.pdbx_description
1 polymer ?
#
loop_
_entity_poly.entity_id
_entity_poly.type
_entity_poly.pdbx_seq_one_letter_code
_entity_poly.pdbx_strand_id
1 'polypeptide(L)'
;MDKKANIAIGIGSILLLVNIGLAVTGFVDGQIQSGVNEQVLQGNDGLDESGNQNYSIDYDDDWLVSTSERTYFANSITNLEDVLDGNDPVHEMMGPFIYEVTTTREILDFDYDLQTITYSEYDVFEWCENCTWINEQDEPINSVSGNTNITQVNILWNTQRIGGMNTGIEFGEIFAKGMFTMEMIRLDLENRIPSRQAGVSLDEFMRSQGGGKFGNGDAEKMILATHFSEQFGDLYDEDSFSNFDSFSAITENRTGIDLSDLDYNSILKPALYNKKDSNGVCIAITCELGPFFFSNMGEPNSIVTGQRADLYGYSGDYEEYLDWILYDLAKSEFLSFD
;
A
#
# COMPACT_ATOMS: atom_id res chain seq x y z
N MET A 1 -44.17 16.80 19.75
CA MET A 1 -43.23 16.04 18.90
C MET A 1 -41.92 16.79 18.97
N ASP A 2 -41.00 16.26 19.76
CA ASP A 2 -39.79 16.95 20.21
C ASP A 2 -38.75 17.07 19.10
N LYS A 3 -38.19 18.28 18.97
CA LYS A 3 -37.11 18.62 18.04
C LYS A 3 -35.87 17.72 18.15
N LYS A 4 -35.69 17.01 19.27
CA LYS A 4 -34.56 16.11 19.54
C LYS A 4 -34.64 14.80 18.73
N ALA A 5 -35.84 14.28 18.46
CA ALA A 5 -36.02 13.06 17.68
C ALA A 5 -35.73 13.26 16.18
N ASN A 6 -35.89 14.49 15.66
CA ASN A 6 -35.64 14.80 14.26
C ASN A 6 -34.15 15.02 13.94
N ILE A 7 -33.29 15.27 14.94
CA ILE A 7 -31.85 15.50 14.74
C ILE A 7 -31.10 14.16 14.70
N ALA A 8 -31.41 13.22 15.59
CA ALA A 8 -30.80 11.89 15.61
C ALA A 8 -31.14 11.06 14.35
N ILE A 9 -32.39 11.12 13.87
CA ILE A 9 -32.80 10.45 12.62
C ILE A 9 -32.12 11.08 11.38
N GLY A 10 -31.81 12.39 11.42
CA GLY A 10 -31.09 13.09 10.36
C GLY A 10 -29.60 12.73 10.26
N ILE A 11 -28.95 12.49 11.40
CA ILE A 11 -27.52 12.12 11.46
C ILE A 11 -27.29 10.68 10.98
N GLY A 12 -28.14 9.74 11.41
CA GLY A 12 -28.04 8.33 10.98
C GLY A 12 -28.33 8.13 9.48
N SER A 13 -29.23 8.92 8.90
CA SER A 13 -29.53 8.85 7.46
C SER A 13 -28.49 9.55 6.58
N ILE A 14 -27.75 10.54 7.09
CA ILE A 14 -26.62 11.15 6.38
C ILE A 14 -25.41 10.21 6.32
N LEU A 15 -25.09 9.49 7.41
CA LEU A 15 -24.00 8.51 7.41
C LEU A 15 -24.25 7.33 6.46
N LEU A 16 -25.50 6.86 6.35
CA LEU A 16 -25.90 5.84 5.37
C LEU A 16 -25.86 6.37 3.93
N LEU A 17 -26.20 7.65 3.70
CA LEU A 17 -26.06 8.30 2.39
C LEU A 17 -24.60 8.55 2.00
N VAL A 18 -23.67 8.68 2.95
CA VAL A 18 -22.23 8.79 2.66
C VAL A 18 -21.66 7.47 2.09
N ASN A 19 -22.11 6.32 2.58
CA ASN A 19 -21.69 5.02 2.02
C ASN A 19 -22.26 4.76 0.60
N ILE A 20 -23.42 5.34 0.25
CA ILE A 20 -24.03 5.22 -1.09
C ILE A 20 -23.56 6.34 -2.04
N GLY A 21 -23.22 7.52 -1.51
CA GLY A 21 -22.84 8.71 -2.27
C GLY A 21 -21.40 8.72 -2.80
N LEU A 22 -20.51 7.88 -2.26
CA LEU A 22 -19.13 7.71 -2.75
C LEU A 22 -19.04 7.14 -4.18
N ALA A 23 -20.15 6.68 -4.76
CA ALA A 23 -20.20 6.26 -6.16
C ALA A 23 -20.30 7.42 -7.16
N VAL A 24 -20.59 8.67 -6.74
CA VAL A 24 -20.91 9.75 -7.67
C VAL A 24 -20.31 11.12 -7.25
N THR A 25 -19.24 11.49 -7.97
CA THR A 25 -18.64 12.83 -8.19
C THR A 25 -17.54 13.36 -7.25
N GLY A 26 -16.33 13.48 -7.81
CA GLY A 26 -15.16 14.16 -7.24
C GLY A 26 -15.18 15.68 -7.44
N PHE A 27 -16.17 16.39 -6.89
CA PHE A 27 -16.17 17.87 -6.91
C PHE A 27 -16.53 18.55 -5.58
N VAL A 28 -16.52 17.86 -4.45
CA VAL A 28 -16.90 18.44 -3.13
C VAL A 28 -15.95 18.05 -1.98
N ASP A 29 -14.70 17.69 -2.27
CA ASP A 29 -13.78 17.14 -1.25
C ASP A 29 -13.36 18.18 -0.18
N GLY A 30 -13.09 19.43 -0.58
CA GLY A 30 -12.55 20.44 0.34
C GLY A 30 -13.54 21.01 1.38
N GLN A 31 -14.84 21.02 1.09
CA GLN A 31 -15.86 21.52 2.05
C GLN A 31 -16.36 20.42 2.97
N ILE A 32 -16.44 19.17 2.49
CA ILE A 32 -16.81 18.03 3.33
C ILE A 32 -15.67 17.72 4.31
N GLN A 33 -14.41 17.78 3.88
CA GLN A 33 -13.26 17.57 4.77
C GLN A 33 -13.19 18.62 5.89
N SER A 34 -13.42 19.90 5.60
CA SER A 34 -13.44 20.95 6.64
C SER A 34 -14.63 20.81 7.59
N GLY A 35 -15.82 20.47 7.06
CA GLY A 35 -17.02 20.28 7.88
C GLY A 35 -16.96 19.04 8.76
N VAL A 36 -16.41 17.93 8.24
CA VAL A 36 -16.19 16.68 9.00
C VAL A 36 -15.11 16.88 10.04
N ASN A 37 -13.98 17.53 9.70
CA ASN A 37 -12.91 17.78 10.66
C ASN A 37 -13.38 18.68 11.81
N GLU A 38 -14.12 19.75 11.51
CA GLU A 38 -14.65 20.67 12.51
C GLU A 38 -15.74 20.02 13.37
N GLN A 39 -16.59 19.14 12.80
CA GLN A 39 -17.58 18.37 13.56
C GLN A 39 -16.99 17.25 14.42
N VAL A 40 -15.95 16.55 13.94
CA VAL A 40 -15.26 15.51 14.70
C VAL A 40 -14.44 16.12 15.83
N LEU A 41 -13.80 17.28 15.61
CA LEU A 41 -13.04 18.00 16.62
C LEU A 41 -13.94 18.66 17.69
N GLN A 42 -15.14 19.14 17.34
CA GLN A 42 -16.07 19.73 18.31
C GLN A 42 -16.95 18.69 19.02
N GLY A 43 -17.08 17.48 18.46
CA GLY A 43 -17.94 16.43 19.02
C GLY A 43 -17.23 15.38 19.87
N ASN A 44 -15.90 15.36 19.90
CA ASN A 44 -15.07 14.39 20.63
C ASN A 44 -13.93 15.06 21.42
N ASP A 45 -14.10 16.32 21.84
CA ASP A 45 -13.06 17.08 22.55
C ASP A 45 -13.02 16.81 24.06
N GLY A 46 -13.94 15.99 24.56
CA GLY A 46 -14.11 15.66 25.95
C GLY A 46 -14.77 16.77 26.76
N LEU A 47 -15.30 17.83 26.14
CA LEU A 47 -15.86 18.98 26.85
C LEU A 47 -17.39 18.99 26.77
N ASP A 48 -18.04 19.30 27.89
CA ASP A 48 -19.48 19.55 27.89
C ASP A 48 -19.83 20.88 27.19
N GLU A 49 -21.12 21.11 26.92
CA GLU A 49 -21.63 22.36 26.32
C GLU A 49 -21.28 23.63 27.14
N SER A 50 -20.83 23.48 28.39
CA SER A 50 -20.40 24.55 29.29
C SER A 50 -18.87 24.70 29.37
N GLY A 51 -18.11 23.90 28.61
CA GLY A 51 -16.65 23.90 28.56
C GLY A 51 -15.96 23.18 29.73
N ASN A 52 -16.68 22.34 30.49
CA ASN A 52 -16.07 21.50 31.53
C ASN A 52 -15.64 20.16 30.97
N GLN A 53 -14.58 19.59 31.54
CA GLN A 53 -14.08 18.25 31.22
C GLN A 53 -15.11 17.18 31.57
N ASN A 54 -15.73 16.60 30.55
CA ASN A 54 -16.66 15.50 30.63
C ASN A 54 -16.72 14.71 29.31
N TYR A 55 -15.80 13.76 29.12
CA TYR A 55 -15.79 12.89 27.93
C TYR A 55 -17.03 12.02 27.76
N SER A 56 -17.81 11.77 28.82
CA SER A 56 -18.97 10.86 28.74
C SER A 56 -20.13 11.38 27.88
N ILE A 57 -20.08 12.65 27.47
CA ILE A 57 -21.06 13.24 26.57
C ILE A 57 -20.79 12.92 25.09
N ASP A 58 -19.54 12.62 24.75
CA ASP A 58 -19.09 12.37 23.37
C ASP A 58 -19.27 10.90 22.96
N TYR A 59 -19.21 10.00 23.93
CA TYR A 59 -19.30 8.55 23.72
C TYR A 59 -20.61 8.03 24.29
N ASP A 60 -21.61 7.88 23.42
CA ASP A 60 -22.93 7.38 23.78
C ASP A 60 -22.96 5.85 23.93
N ASP A 61 -24.11 5.35 24.41
CA ASP A 61 -24.33 3.90 24.60
C ASP A 61 -24.21 3.11 23.28
N ASP A 62 -24.50 3.74 22.14
CA ASP A 62 -24.42 3.11 20.81
C ASP A 62 -22.95 2.94 20.36
N TRP A 63 -22.06 3.87 20.71
CA TRP A 63 -20.62 3.72 20.51
C TRP A 63 -20.00 2.71 21.48
N LEU A 64 -20.43 2.76 22.75
CA LEU A 64 -19.98 1.83 23.80
C LEU A 64 -20.42 0.40 23.51
N VAL A 65 -21.60 0.20 22.92
CA VAL A 65 -22.11 -1.13 22.55
C VAL A 65 -22.69 -1.07 21.14
N SER A 66 -21.90 -1.54 20.17
CA SER A 66 -22.29 -1.56 18.77
C SER A 66 -22.51 -3.00 18.28
N THR A 67 -23.65 -3.28 17.66
CA THR A 67 -23.93 -4.58 17.02
C THR A 67 -23.86 -4.46 15.51
N SER A 68 -23.14 -5.37 14.85
CA SER A 68 -23.02 -5.40 13.39
C SER A 68 -23.03 -6.83 12.85
N GLU A 69 -23.56 -7.04 11.66
CA GLU A 69 -23.51 -8.34 10.99
C GLU A 69 -22.17 -8.52 10.27
N ARG A 70 -21.48 -9.65 10.53
CA ARG A 70 -20.29 -10.07 9.79
C ARG A 70 -20.55 -11.37 9.05
N THR A 71 -20.22 -11.39 7.77
CA THR A 71 -20.36 -12.57 6.89
C THR A 71 -18.99 -13.16 6.59
N TYR A 72 -18.84 -14.47 6.79
CA TYR A 72 -17.61 -15.21 6.54
C TYR A 72 -17.82 -16.26 5.44
N PHE A 73 -16.75 -16.49 4.68
CA PHE A 73 -16.66 -17.55 3.69
C PHE A 73 -15.39 -18.38 3.95
N ALA A 74 -15.45 -19.68 3.69
CA ALA A 74 -14.34 -20.59 3.87
C ALA A 74 -14.01 -21.31 2.55
N ASN A 75 -12.73 -21.48 2.24
CA ASN A 75 -12.28 -22.15 1.02
C ASN A 75 -11.93 -23.61 1.28
N SER A 76 -12.92 -24.49 1.25
CA SER A 76 -12.74 -25.92 1.51
C SER A 76 -11.91 -26.58 0.41
N ILE A 77 -10.94 -27.41 0.80
CA ILE A 77 -10.14 -28.23 -0.11
C ILE A 77 -10.95 -29.47 -0.50
N THR A 78 -11.19 -29.65 -1.79
CA THR A 78 -12.00 -30.77 -2.32
C THR A 78 -11.16 -31.98 -2.73
N ASN A 79 -9.89 -31.77 -3.08
CA ASN A 79 -8.94 -32.79 -3.54
C ASN A 79 -7.86 -33.12 -2.48
N LEU A 80 -8.28 -33.41 -1.24
CA LEU A 80 -7.35 -33.61 -0.11
C LEU A 80 -6.28 -34.68 -0.39
N GLU A 81 -6.63 -35.79 -1.04
CA GLU A 81 -5.68 -36.88 -1.35
C GLU A 81 -4.55 -36.40 -2.28
N ASP A 82 -4.89 -35.68 -3.35
CA ASP A 82 -3.92 -35.16 -4.31
C ASP A 82 -2.97 -34.13 -3.68
N VAL A 83 -3.49 -33.31 -2.77
CA VAL A 83 -2.72 -32.31 -2.03
C VAL A 83 -1.72 -32.96 -1.07
N LEU A 84 -2.10 -34.06 -0.43
CA LEU A 84 -1.18 -34.84 0.42
C LEU A 84 -0.06 -35.50 -0.40
N ASP A 85 -0.32 -35.79 -1.68
CA ASP A 85 0.66 -36.31 -2.63
C ASP A 85 1.52 -35.22 -3.31
N GLY A 86 1.30 -33.95 -2.95
CA GLY A 86 2.13 -32.81 -3.38
C GLY A 86 1.61 -32.03 -4.59
N ASN A 87 0.36 -32.26 -5.01
CA ASN A 87 -0.29 -31.47 -6.05
C ASN A 87 -0.95 -30.20 -5.49
N ASP A 88 -1.36 -29.31 -6.39
CA ASP A 88 -2.02 -28.05 -6.02
C ASP A 88 -3.44 -28.27 -5.45
N PRO A 89 -3.85 -27.49 -4.44
CA PRO A 89 -5.19 -27.58 -3.86
C PRO A 89 -6.28 -26.97 -4.75
N VAL A 90 -7.42 -27.63 -4.80
CA VAL A 90 -8.65 -27.18 -5.44
C VAL A 90 -9.63 -26.71 -4.36
N HIS A 91 -9.98 -25.43 -4.43
CA HIS A 91 -10.79 -24.75 -3.43
C HIS A 91 -12.25 -24.60 -3.88
N GLU A 92 -13.17 -24.87 -2.96
CA GLU A 92 -14.60 -24.58 -3.08
C GLU A 92 -15.02 -23.57 -2.00
N MET A 93 -15.67 -22.48 -2.42
CA MET A 93 -16.14 -21.45 -1.51
C MET A 93 -17.40 -21.91 -0.77
N MET A 94 -17.30 -22.02 0.54
CA MET A 94 -18.37 -22.40 1.48
C MET A 94 -18.84 -21.18 2.27
N GLY A 95 -20.14 -21.03 2.44
CA GLY A 95 -20.77 -19.91 3.14
C GLY A 95 -22.11 -19.53 2.50
N PRO A 96 -22.72 -18.41 2.93
CA PRO A 96 -22.25 -17.44 3.93
C PRO A 96 -22.40 -17.96 5.36
N PHE A 97 -21.41 -17.77 6.23
CA PHE A 97 -21.57 -17.94 7.69
C PHE A 97 -21.76 -16.57 8.33
N ILE A 98 -22.95 -16.29 8.82
CA ILE A 98 -23.30 -14.95 9.29
C ILE A 98 -23.32 -14.93 10.82
N TYR A 99 -22.65 -13.95 11.40
CA TYR A 99 -22.59 -13.71 12.84
C TYR A 99 -23.04 -12.29 13.15
N GLU A 100 -23.86 -12.15 14.18
CA GLU A 100 -24.06 -10.87 14.85
C GLU A 100 -22.89 -10.66 15.80
N VAL A 101 -22.14 -9.58 15.56
CA VAL A 101 -20.96 -9.22 16.35
C VAL A 101 -21.32 -8.03 17.22
N THR A 102 -21.40 -8.30 18.52
CA THR A 102 -21.60 -7.27 19.54
C THR A 102 -20.23 -6.84 20.06
N THR A 103 -19.82 -5.63 19.69
CA THR A 103 -18.59 -5.01 20.18
C THR A 103 -18.92 -4.14 21.37
N THR A 104 -18.28 -4.42 22.51
CA THR A 104 -18.40 -3.62 23.72
C THR A 104 -17.08 -2.91 24.00
N ARG A 105 -17.15 -1.60 24.22
CA ARG A 105 -16.04 -0.72 24.53
C ARG A 105 -16.19 -0.17 25.95
N GLU A 106 -15.13 -0.26 26.72
CA GLU A 106 -15.02 0.34 28.05
C GLU A 106 -13.90 1.38 28.01
N ILE A 107 -14.25 2.65 28.22
CA ILE A 107 -13.26 3.74 28.29
C ILE A 107 -12.49 3.62 29.61
N LEU A 108 -11.17 3.48 29.50
CA LEU A 108 -10.25 3.35 30.63
C LEU A 108 -9.66 4.71 31.03
N ASP A 109 -9.35 5.55 30.06
CA ASP A 109 -8.75 6.87 30.30
C ASP A 109 -9.00 7.85 29.14
N PHE A 110 -8.97 9.15 29.46
CA PHE A 110 -9.09 10.25 28.49
C PHE A 110 -8.03 11.32 28.82
N ASP A 111 -7.09 11.52 27.89
CA ASP A 111 -6.09 12.58 27.97
C ASP A 111 -6.62 13.83 27.25
N TYR A 112 -6.99 14.84 28.04
CA TYR A 112 -7.54 16.12 27.55
C TYR A 112 -6.49 17.02 26.89
N ASP A 113 -5.21 16.88 27.25
CA ASP A 113 -4.13 17.69 26.68
C ASP A 113 -3.72 17.18 25.30
N LEU A 114 -3.70 15.84 25.14
CA LEU A 114 -3.40 15.17 23.87
C LEU A 114 -4.65 14.88 23.02
N GLN A 115 -5.85 15.07 23.57
CA GLN A 115 -7.13 14.71 22.96
C GLN A 115 -7.16 13.23 22.53
N THR A 116 -6.73 12.33 23.41
CA THR A 116 -6.65 10.88 23.13
C THR A 116 -7.42 10.06 24.14
N ILE A 117 -8.06 8.99 23.67
CA ILE A 117 -8.79 8.02 24.51
C ILE A 117 -8.05 6.69 24.59
N THR A 118 -8.13 6.04 25.74
CA THR A 118 -7.74 4.65 25.94
C THR A 118 -8.98 3.85 26.32
N TYR A 119 -9.28 2.80 25.57
CA TYR A 119 -10.41 1.91 25.84
C TYR A 119 -10.00 0.44 25.73
N SER A 120 -10.75 -0.43 26.41
CA SER A 120 -10.72 -1.88 26.22
C SER A 120 -11.91 -2.27 25.36
N GLU A 121 -11.69 -3.13 24.37
CA GLU A 121 -12.75 -3.64 23.49
C GLU A 121 -12.79 -5.16 23.55
N TYR A 122 -14.00 -5.71 23.60
CA TYR A 122 -14.22 -7.14 23.36
C TYR A 122 -15.39 -7.36 22.41
N ASP A 123 -15.23 -8.36 21.55
CA ASP A 123 -16.23 -8.78 20.57
C ASP A 123 -16.87 -10.10 21.01
N VAL A 124 -18.21 -10.16 20.97
CA VAL A 124 -18.99 -11.39 21.12
C VAL A 124 -19.59 -11.75 19.77
N PHE A 125 -19.33 -12.97 19.31
CA PHE A 125 -19.81 -13.48 18.02
C PHE A 125 -20.94 -14.48 18.25
N GLU A 126 -22.15 -14.13 17.81
CA GLU A 126 -23.33 -15.00 17.87
C GLU A 126 -23.73 -15.42 16.46
N TRP A 127 -23.81 -16.73 16.21
CA TRP A 127 -24.21 -17.21 14.89
C TRP A 127 -25.68 -16.87 14.61
N CYS A 128 -25.93 -16.17 13.51
CA CYS A 128 -27.26 -15.79 13.09
C CYS A 128 -27.78 -16.79 12.05
N GLU A 129 -28.70 -17.66 12.47
CA GLU A 129 -29.32 -18.67 11.59
C GLU A 129 -30.23 -18.06 10.52
N ASN A 130 -30.91 -16.95 10.86
CA ASN A 130 -31.94 -16.35 10.02
C ASN A 130 -31.44 -15.17 9.18
N CYS A 131 -30.16 -14.82 9.28
CA CYS A 131 -29.58 -13.74 8.51
C CYS A 131 -29.39 -14.18 7.06
N THR A 132 -29.48 -13.21 6.15
CA THR A 132 -29.32 -13.43 4.72
C THR A 132 -28.25 -12.52 4.17
N TRP A 133 -27.33 -13.08 3.41
CA TRP A 133 -26.36 -12.32 2.64
C TRP A 133 -26.83 -12.24 1.18
N ILE A 134 -26.74 -11.04 0.60
CA ILE A 134 -27.11 -10.81 -0.80
C ILE A 134 -25.88 -11.05 -1.67
N ASN A 135 -25.99 -11.96 -2.64
CA ASN A 135 -24.89 -12.25 -3.56
C ASN A 135 -24.77 -11.18 -4.67
N GLU A 136 -23.76 -11.32 -5.54
CA GLU A 136 -23.54 -10.43 -6.68
C GLU A 136 -24.69 -10.44 -7.72
N GLN A 137 -25.62 -11.39 -7.62
CA GLN A 137 -26.80 -11.53 -8.48
C GLN A 137 -28.10 -11.05 -7.79
N ASP A 138 -27.99 -10.32 -6.67
CA ASP A 138 -29.09 -9.82 -5.85
C ASP A 138 -29.98 -10.93 -5.25
N GLU A 139 -29.47 -12.15 -5.13
CA GLU A 139 -30.19 -13.27 -4.54
C GLU A 139 -29.85 -13.40 -3.04
N PRO A 140 -30.87 -13.51 -2.16
CA PRO A 140 -30.64 -13.71 -0.73
C PRO A 140 -30.23 -15.16 -0.45
N ILE A 141 -29.06 -15.35 0.13
CA ILE A 141 -28.55 -16.65 0.59
C ILE A 141 -28.57 -16.67 2.11
N ASN A 142 -29.24 -17.68 2.68
CA ASN A 142 -29.31 -17.86 4.13
C ASN A 142 -27.95 -18.24 4.71
N SER A 143 -27.73 -17.85 5.98
CA SER A 143 -26.59 -18.29 6.77
C SER A 143 -26.49 -19.82 6.83
N VAL A 144 -25.31 -20.33 6.52
CA VAL A 144 -24.93 -21.73 6.64
C VAL A 144 -24.64 -22.04 8.11
N SER A 145 -24.98 -23.26 8.55
CA SER A 145 -24.82 -23.67 9.95
C SER A 145 -23.37 -23.62 10.40
N GLY A 146 -23.11 -23.09 11.60
CA GLY A 146 -21.81 -23.14 12.26
C GLY A 146 -21.27 -24.56 12.54
N ASN A 147 -22.09 -25.59 12.37
CA ASN A 147 -21.67 -27.01 12.48
C ASN A 147 -21.25 -27.62 11.12
N THR A 148 -21.11 -26.82 10.07
CA THR A 148 -20.73 -27.30 8.74
C THR A 148 -19.26 -27.71 8.73
N ASN A 149 -18.99 -28.94 8.28
CA ASN A 149 -17.62 -29.43 8.14
C ASN A 149 -16.93 -28.74 6.96
N ILE A 150 -15.72 -28.24 7.21
CA ILE A 150 -14.86 -27.63 6.19
C ILE A 150 -13.52 -28.37 6.21
N THR A 151 -13.03 -28.75 5.03
CA THR A 151 -11.71 -29.36 4.89
C THR A 151 -10.70 -28.25 4.64
N GLN A 152 -9.83 -27.99 5.62
CA GLN A 152 -8.83 -26.93 5.55
C GLN A 152 -7.46 -27.49 5.98
N VAL A 153 -6.40 -26.74 5.70
CA VAL A 153 -5.10 -26.96 6.33
C VAL A 153 -5.25 -27.03 7.86
N ASN A 154 -4.59 -27.99 8.48
CA ASN A 154 -4.64 -28.12 9.93
C ASN A 154 -3.75 -27.05 10.58
N ILE A 155 -4.35 -25.91 10.91
CA ILE A 155 -3.66 -24.74 11.48
C ILE A 155 -2.99 -25.11 12.81
N LEU A 156 -3.68 -25.88 13.66
CA LEU A 156 -3.15 -26.32 14.96
C LEU A 156 -2.02 -27.34 14.79
N TRP A 157 -2.11 -28.27 13.85
CA TRP A 157 -1.03 -29.22 13.59
C TRP A 157 0.19 -28.54 12.98
N ASN A 158 0.03 -27.58 12.07
CA ASN A 158 1.17 -26.84 11.51
C ASN A 158 1.86 -25.98 12.57
N THR A 159 1.10 -25.32 13.45
CA THR A 159 1.66 -24.60 14.60
C THR A 159 2.25 -25.56 15.65
N GLN A 160 1.66 -26.73 15.88
CA GLN A 160 2.19 -27.79 16.76
C GLN A 160 3.34 -28.59 16.14
N ARG A 161 3.53 -28.61 14.82
CA ARG A 161 4.70 -29.19 14.17
C ARG A 161 5.89 -28.26 14.29
N ILE A 162 5.63 -26.94 14.23
CA ILE A 162 6.59 -25.89 14.58
C ILE A 162 6.88 -25.90 16.09
N GLY A 163 5.86 -26.03 16.95
CA GLY A 163 6.00 -26.05 18.41
C GLY A 163 6.46 -27.40 19.00
N GLY A 164 6.19 -28.51 18.33
CA GLY A 164 6.50 -29.88 18.74
C GLY A 164 7.94 -30.31 18.40
N MET A 165 8.67 -29.50 17.65
CA MET A 165 10.13 -29.61 17.53
C MET A 165 10.88 -29.11 18.77
N ASN A 166 10.21 -28.56 19.79
CA ASN A 166 10.88 -28.18 21.02
C ASN A 166 9.95 -28.23 22.24
N THR A 167 10.06 -29.29 23.03
CA THR A 167 9.52 -29.35 24.39
C THR A 167 10.08 -28.19 25.23
N GLY A 168 9.34 -27.09 25.36
CA GLY A 168 9.77 -25.92 26.13
C GLY A 168 8.75 -24.78 26.09
N ILE A 169 7.74 -24.87 26.95
CA ILE A 169 6.64 -23.90 27.14
C ILE A 169 7.19 -22.61 27.76
N GLU A 170 7.05 -21.49 27.04
CA GLU A 170 6.77 -20.10 27.53
C GLU A 170 6.94 -19.02 26.42
N PHE A 171 7.36 -19.38 25.21
CA PHE A 171 7.82 -18.39 24.22
C PHE A 171 6.97 -18.29 22.93
N GLY A 172 5.69 -18.68 22.93
CA GLY A 172 4.85 -18.65 21.71
C GLY A 172 4.75 -17.26 21.07
N GLU A 173 4.54 -16.22 21.87
CA GLU A 173 4.54 -14.83 21.40
C GLU A 173 5.93 -14.37 20.93
N ILE A 174 6.98 -14.74 21.66
CA ILE A 174 8.36 -14.35 21.32
C ILE A 174 8.84 -15.01 20.03
N PHE A 175 8.42 -16.25 19.74
CA PHE A 175 8.71 -16.89 18.47
C PHE A 175 7.85 -16.34 17.33
N ALA A 176 6.57 -16.01 17.54
CA ALA A 176 5.77 -15.34 16.51
C ALA A 176 6.29 -13.93 16.18
N LYS A 177 6.59 -13.13 17.22
CA LYS A 177 7.28 -11.84 17.09
C LYS A 177 8.67 -12.02 16.50
N GLY A 178 9.40 -13.06 16.89
CA GLY A 178 10.72 -13.41 16.39
C GLY A 178 10.68 -13.78 14.92
N MET A 179 9.71 -14.57 14.46
CA MET A 179 9.53 -14.91 13.05
C MET A 179 9.05 -13.71 12.24
N PHE A 180 8.09 -12.94 12.73
CA PHE A 180 7.72 -11.68 12.06
C PHE A 180 8.94 -10.74 11.97
N THR A 181 9.70 -10.60 13.06
CA THR A 181 10.93 -9.80 13.07
C THR A 181 11.98 -10.39 12.15
N MET A 182 12.10 -11.72 12.05
CA MET A 182 13.02 -12.39 11.13
C MET A 182 12.61 -12.22 9.68
N GLU A 183 11.31 -12.26 9.36
CA GLU A 183 10.82 -11.99 8.00
C GLU A 183 10.96 -10.50 7.66
N MET A 184 10.72 -9.60 8.61
CA MET A 184 10.99 -8.18 8.43
C MET A 184 12.48 -7.89 8.29
N ILE A 185 13.34 -8.56 9.06
CA ILE A 185 14.81 -8.48 8.93
C ILE A 185 15.26 -9.13 7.63
N ARG A 186 14.66 -10.23 7.19
CA ARG A 186 14.95 -10.88 5.91
C ARG A 186 14.58 -9.94 4.78
N LEU A 187 13.38 -9.37 4.78
CA LEU A 187 12.96 -8.37 3.81
C LEU A 187 13.90 -7.15 3.82
N ASP A 188 14.32 -6.68 5.00
CA ASP A 188 15.27 -5.57 5.14
C ASP A 188 16.66 -5.94 4.59
N LEU A 189 17.15 -7.15 4.84
CA LEU A 189 18.45 -7.66 4.37
C LEU A 189 18.45 -8.00 2.88
N GLU A 190 17.39 -8.61 2.35
CA GLU A 190 17.28 -9.04 0.96
C GLU A 190 16.92 -7.89 0.04
N ASN A 191 16.14 -6.91 0.50
CA ASN A 191 15.59 -5.88 -0.40
C ASN A 191 16.00 -4.47 -0.02
N ARG A 192 15.90 -4.09 1.26
CA ARG A 192 16.12 -2.70 1.66
C ARG A 192 17.60 -2.33 1.73
N ILE A 193 18.44 -3.20 2.26
CA ILE A 193 19.89 -2.96 2.38
C ILE A 193 20.55 -2.88 1.00
N PRO A 194 20.32 -3.84 0.07
CA PRO A 194 20.80 -3.73 -1.31
C PRO A 194 20.27 -2.48 -2.01
N SER A 195 18.99 -2.13 -1.82
CA SER A 195 18.41 -0.91 -2.39
C SER A 195 19.04 0.37 -1.84
N ARG A 196 19.34 0.42 -0.54
CA ARG A 196 20.05 1.57 0.05
C ARG A 196 21.46 1.67 -0.52
N GLN A 197 22.18 0.55 -0.64
CA GLN A 197 23.52 0.53 -1.20
C GLN A 197 23.51 0.96 -2.66
N ALA A 198 22.59 0.45 -3.47
CA ALA A 198 22.40 0.85 -4.86
C ALA A 198 22.05 2.33 -4.98
N GLY A 199 21.14 2.86 -4.16
CA GLY A 199 20.76 4.27 -4.20
C GLY A 199 21.93 5.21 -3.84
N VAL A 200 22.72 4.85 -2.82
CA VAL A 200 23.93 5.58 -2.43
C VAL A 200 25.02 5.46 -3.49
N SER A 201 25.22 4.27 -4.06
CA SER A 201 26.17 4.01 -5.15
C SER A 201 25.83 4.86 -6.38
N LEU A 202 24.56 4.93 -6.77
CA LEU A 202 24.07 5.77 -7.85
C LEU A 202 24.27 7.27 -7.57
N ASP A 203 23.98 7.74 -6.36
CA ASP A 203 24.24 9.14 -5.99
C ASP A 203 25.75 9.46 -6.06
N GLU A 204 26.60 8.57 -5.53
CA GLU A 204 28.05 8.73 -5.56
C GLU A 204 28.60 8.70 -6.99
N PHE A 205 28.11 7.76 -7.82
CA PHE A 205 28.46 7.68 -9.23
C PHE A 205 28.11 8.97 -9.96
N MET A 206 26.87 9.47 -9.83
CA MET A 206 26.44 10.73 -10.44
C MET A 206 27.28 11.92 -9.97
N ARG A 207 27.62 11.98 -8.69
CA ARG A 207 28.47 13.05 -8.13
C ARG A 207 29.92 12.95 -8.60
N SER A 208 30.45 11.74 -8.82
CA SER A 208 31.79 11.51 -9.36
C SER A 208 31.94 12.05 -10.79
N GLN A 209 30.86 12.02 -11.56
CA GLN A 209 30.78 12.59 -12.91
C GLN A 209 30.51 14.11 -12.93
N GLY A 210 30.43 14.75 -11.75
CA GLY A 210 30.16 16.18 -11.62
C GLY A 210 28.67 16.55 -11.55
N GLY A 211 27.78 15.56 -11.42
CA GLY A 211 26.34 15.74 -11.24
C GLY A 211 25.91 15.88 -9.79
N GLY A 212 24.61 15.73 -9.55
CA GLY A 212 24.02 15.66 -8.22
C GLY A 212 22.77 16.52 -8.08
N LYS A 213 22.05 16.32 -6.97
CA LYS A 213 20.77 16.98 -6.66
C LYS A 213 20.73 18.51 -6.82
N PHE A 214 21.87 19.20 -6.70
CA PHE A 214 21.96 20.67 -6.84
C PHE A 214 22.64 21.11 -8.14
N GLY A 215 23.01 20.16 -9.00
CA GLY A 215 23.64 20.40 -10.30
C GLY A 215 22.65 20.90 -11.35
N ASN A 216 23.19 21.16 -12.54
CA ASN A 216 22.46 21.59 -13.73
C ASN A 216 21.98 20.41 -14.61
N GLY A 217 22.36 19.18 -14.27
CA GLY A 217 21.90 17.96 -14.94
C GLY A 217 22.74 17.46 -16.10
N ASP A 218 23.83 18.15 -16.45
CA ASP A 218 24.65 17.79 -17.61
C ASP A 218 25.29 16.40 -17.44
N ALA A 219 25.77 16.07 -16.24
CA ALA A 219 26.38 14.77 -15.94
C ALA A 219 25.34 13.64 -15.93
N GLU A 220 24.17 13.85 -15.34
CA GLU A 220 23.07 12.89 -15.30
C GLU A 220 22.54 12.58 -16.71
N LYS A 221 22.44 13.62 -17.54
CA LYS A 221 22.10 13.49 -18.96
C LYS A 221 23.15 12.67 -19.72
N MET A 222 24.43 12.90 -19.48
CA MET A 222 25.50 12.08 -20.06
C MET A 222 25.46 10.62 -19.61
N ILE A 223 25.18 10.35 -18.34
CA ILE A 223 25.04 8.99 -17.81
C ILE A 223 23.88 8.25 -18.51
N LEU A 224 22.72 8.90 -18.64
CA LEU A 224 21.58 8.30 -19.37
C LEU A 224 21.91 8.05 -20.84
N ALA A 225 22.64 8.96 -21.48
CA ALA A 225 23.09 8.80 -22.86
C ALA A 225 23.98 7.56 -23.03
N THR A 226 24.92 7.35 -22.09
CA THR A 226 25.77 6.16 -22.07
C THR A 226 24.94 4.89 -21.87
N HIS A 227 24.08 4.82 -20.85
CA HIS A 227 23.23 3.62 -20.62
C HIS A 227 22.29 3.32 -21.78
N PHE A 228 21.71 4.36 -22.41
CA PHE A 228 20.94 4.18 -23.63
C PHE A 228 21.79 3.59 -24.75
N SER A 229 23.01 4.11 -24.94
CA SER A 229 23.91 3.58 -25.96
C SER A 229 24.33 2.13 -25.70
N GLU A 230 24.47 1.70 -24.45
CA GLU A 230 24.78 0.32 -24.08
C GLU A 230 23.59 -0.61 -24.30
N GLN A 231 22.40 -0.18 -23.87
CA GLN A 231 21.16 -0.97 -23.97
C GLN A 231 20.66 -1.11 -25.42
N PHE A 232 20.85 -0.08 -26.24
CA PHE A 232 20.42 -0.05 -27.64
C PHE A 232 21.62 -0.12 -28.62
N GLY A 233 22.79 -0.57 -28.15
CA GLY A 233 24.12 -0.44 -28.76
C GLY A 233 24.39 -1.22 -30.03
N ASP A 234 23.61 -2.26 -30.35
CA ASP A 234 23.68 -2.94 -31.66
C ASP A 234 23.36 -1.98 -32.84
N LEU A 235 22.94 -0.75 -32.54
CA LEU A 235 22.68 0.33 -33.48
C LEU A 235 23.81 1.39 -33.54
N TYR A 236 24.83 1.39 -32.68
CA TYR A 236 25.73 2.54 -32.50
C TYR A 236 27.23 2.19 -32.59
N ASP A 237 28.05 3.16 -33.01
CA ASP A 237 29.51 3.12 -32.95
C ASP A 237 29.93 3.93 -31.70
N GLU A 238 30.51 3.25 -30.71
CA GLU A 238 30.81 3.73 -29.34
C GLU A 238 31.61 5.04 -29.34
N ASP A 239 32.38 5.30 -30.41
CA ASP A 239 33.19 6.51 -30.63
C ASP A 239 32.38 7.76 -31.08
N SER A 240 31.06 7.66 -31.27
CA SER A 240 30.25 8.74 -31.87
C SER A 240 29.68 9.77 -30.88
N PHE A 241 29.75 9.54 -29.57
CA PHE A 241 29.10 10.39 -28.56
C PHE A 241 30.10 11.28 -27.83
N SER A 242 30.22 12.53 -28.28
CA SER A 242 31.12 13.51 -27.64
C SER A 242 30.48 14.34 -26.53
N ASN A 243 29.14 14.44 -26.53
CA ASN A 243 28.32 15.16 -25.53
C ASN A 243 26.83 14.78 -25.69
N PHE A 244 25.97 15.27 -24.77
CA PHE A 244 24.54 14.97 -24.75
C PHE A 244 23.80 15.50 -25.99
N ASP A 245 24.23 16.62 -26.55
CA ASP A 245 23.63 17.17 -27.78
C ASP A 245 23.91 16.27 -28.99
N SER A 246 25.13 15.71 -29.08
CA SER A 246 25.49 14.73 -30.10
C SER A 246 24.68 13.45 -29.93
N PHE A 247 24.47 13.01 -28.69
CA PHE A 247 23.58 11.89 -28.38
C PHE A 247 22.14 12.17 -28.81
N SER A 248 21.59 13.32 -28.43
CA SER A 248 20.22 13.70 -28.81
C SER A 248 20.01 13.71 -30.31
N ALA A 249 20.94 14.33 -31.07
CA ALA A 249 20.86 14.41 -32.52
C ALA A 249 20.94 13.02 -33.20
N ILE A 250 21.73 12.09 -32.63
CA ILE A 250 21.85 10.72 -33.16
C ILE A 250 20.57 9.93 -32.83
N THR A 251 20.02 10.08 -31.62
CA THR A 251 18.74 9.47 -31.23
C THR A 251 17.60 9.99 -32.10
N GLU A 252 17.47 11.31 -32.29
CA GLU A 252 16.45 11.94 -33.14
C GLU A 252 16.48 11.38 -34.57
N ASN A 253 17.67 11.28 -35.16
CA ASN A 253 17.84 10.80 -36.53
C ASN A 253 17.46 9.32 -36.71
N ARG A 254 17.40 8.52 -35.63
CA ARG A 254 17.14 7.08 -35.70
C ARG A 254 15.80 6.64 -35.13
N THR A 255 15.36 7.24 -34.02
CA THR A 255 14.08 6.93 -33.36
C THR A 255 13.02 7.99 -33.66
N GLY A 256 13.41 9.15 -34.19
CA GLY A 256 12.53 10.32 -34.35
C GLY A 256 12.30 11.10 -33.05
N ILE A 257 13.02 10.77 -31.97
CA ILE A 257 12.84 11.37 -30.65
C ILE A 257 13.98 12.32 -30.35
N ASP A 258 13.65 13.60 -30.19
CA ASP A 258 14.59 14.62 -29.75
C ASP A 258 14.62 14.67 -28.21
N LEU A 259 15.79 14.36 -27.64
CA LEU A 259 16.05 14.42 -26.20
C LEU A 259 16.66 15.76 -25.77
N SER A 260 16.86 16.71 -26.70
CA SER A 260 17.44 18.03 -26.42
C SER A 260 16.51 18.86 -25.54
N ASP A 261 15.21 18.62 -25.70
CA ASP A 261 14.12 19.20 -24.91
C ASP A 261 13.84 18.47 -23.58
N LEU A 262 14.61 17.42 -23.23
CA LEU A 262 14.45 16.75 -21.95
C LEU A 262 14.81 17.73 -20.81
N ASP A 263 13.78 18.22 -20.11
CA ASP A 263 13.98 19.15 -19.01
C ASP A 263 14.49 18.41 -17.77
N TYR A 264 15.74 18.69 -17.42
CA TYR A 264 16.34 18.15 -16.21
C TYR A 264 15.54 18.50 -14.95
N ASN A 265 15.07 19.75 -14.81
CA ASN A 265 14.51 20.21 -13.54
C ASN A 265 13.10 19.70 -13.29
N SER A 266 12.28 19.53 -14.33
CA SER A 266 10.89 19.08 -14.19
C SER A 266 10.69 17.58 -14.39
N ILE A 267 11.63 16.89 -15.06
CA ILE A 267 11.45 15.47 -15.42
C ILE A 267 12.49 14.60 -14.73
N LEU A 268 13.77 14.86 -15.02
CA LEU A 268 14.82 13.93 -14.61
C LEU A 268 15.20 14.07 -13.13
N LYS A 269 15.34 15.30 -12.65
CA LYS A 269 15.70 15.61 -11.27
C LYS A 269 14.65 15.13 -10.25
N PRO A 270 13.33 15.21 -10.53
CA PRO A 270 12.33 14.52 -9.73
C PRO A 270 12.56 13.01 -9.66
N ALA A 271 12.68 12.34 -10.81
CA ALA A 271 12.81 10.88 -10.86
C ALA A 271 14.08 10.38 -10.15
N LEU A 272 15.20 11.10 -10.30
CA LEU A 272 16.48 10.73 -9.69
C LEU A 272 16.55 11.08 -8.20
N TYR A 273 16.16 12.30 -7.80
CA TYR A 273 16.52 12.85 -6.48
C TYR A 273 15.39 13.32 -5.57
N ASN A 274 14.19 13.57 -6.11
CA ASN A 274 13.15 14.30 -5.36
C ASN A 274 11.78 13.61 -5.31
N LYS A 275 11.58 12.49 -6.00
CA LYS A 275 10.30 11.80 -5.99
C LYS A 275 9.99 11.26 -4.60
N LYS A 276 8.78 11.57 -4.13
CA LYS A 276 8.22 11.10 -2.87
C LYS A 276 6.85 10.47 -3.10
N ASP A 277 6.50 9.52 -2.23
CA ASP A 277 5.15 8.98 -2.14
C ASP A 277 4.19 9.96 -1.44
N SER A 278 2.91 9.59 -1.33
CA SER A 278 1.88 10.37 -0.64
C SER A 278 2.16 10.61 0.85
N ASN A 279 3.03 9.81 1.47
CA ASN A 279 3.44 9.92 2.87
C ASN A 279 4.74 10.71 3.06
N GLY A 280 5.34 11.21 1.97
CA GLY A 280 6.58 11.99 1.98
C GLY A 280 7.87 11.17 2.03
N VAL A 281 7.78 9.84 1.88
CA VAL A 281 8.93 8.92 1.78
C VAL A 281 9.58 9.07 0.41
N CYS A 282 10.91 9.20 0.38
CA CYS A 282 11.62 9.33 -0.90
C CYS A 282 11.69 8.00 -1.65
N ILE A 283 11.11 7.96 -2.84
CA ILE A 283 11.11 6.83 -3.77
C ILE A 283 11.94 7.13 -5.04
N ALA A 284 12.63 8.27 -5.08
CA ALA A 284 13.52 8.62 -6.18
C ALA A 284 14.64 7.58 -6.34
N ILE A 285 15.16 7.39 -7.56
CA ILE A 285 16.11 6.30 -7.88
C ILE A 285 17.38 6.33 -7.01
N THR A 286 17.84 7.50 -6.57
CA THR A 286 19.02 7.58 -5.68
C THR A 286 18.68 7.53 -4.18
N CYS A 287 17.41 7.33 -3.82
CA CYS A 287 16.96 7.21 -2.43
C CYS A 287 16.93 5.74 -1.97
N GLU A 288 16.84 5.53 -0.64
CA GLU A 288 17.02 4.21 -0.03
C GLU A 288 16.10 3.11 -0.59
N LEU A 289 14.88 3.47 -0.96
CA LEU A 289 13.86 2.54 -1.47
C LEU A 289 13.69 2.65 -2.99
N GLY A 290 14.38 3.61 -3.63
CA GLY A 290 14.22 3.93 -5.04
C GLY A 290 14.53 2.75 -5.97
N PRO A 291 15.75 2.19 -5.91
CA PRO A 291 16.14 1.08 -6.78
C PRO A 291 15.25 -0.15 -6.59
N PHE A 292 14.86 -0.47 -5.36
CA PHE A 292 13.92 -1.54 -5.06
C PHE A 292 12.56 -1.30 -5.70
N PHE A 293 11.91 -0.15 -5.45
CA PHE A 293 10.57 0.12 -6.00
C PHE A 293 10.60 0.19 -7.53
N PHE A 294 11.59 0.89 -8.10
CA PHE A 294 11.69 1.09 -9.54
C PHE A 294 11.89 -0.25 -10.28
N SER A 295 12.75 -1.13 -9.75
CA SER A 295 13.07 -2.42 -10.38
C SER A 295 11.98 -3.48 -10.14
N ASN A 296 11.31 -3.48 -8.99
CA ASN A 296 10.28 -4.48 -8.65
C ASN A 296 8.91 -4.19 -9.27
N MET A 297 8.68 -3.02 -9.87
CA MET A 297 7.50 -2.79 -10.71
C MET A 297 7.48 -3.65 -11.99
N GLY A 298 8.57 -4.36 -12.30
CA GLY A 298 8.68 -5.25 -13.45
C GLY A 298 9.46 -4.64 -14.61
N GLU A 299 9.73 -5.42 -15.64
CA GLU A 299 10.39 -4.91 -16.84
C GLU A 299 9.45 -3.95 -17.61
N PRO A 300 9.96 -2.84 -18.16
CA PRO A 300 9.19 -1.89 -18.96
C PRO A 300 8.36 -2.58 -20.05
N ASN A 301 7.09 -2.20 -20.14
CA ASN A 301 6.12 -2.68 -21.13
C ASN A 301 4.96 -1.68 -21.19
N SER A 302 4.04 -1.87 -22.14
CA SER A 302 2.94 -0.92 -22.38
C SER A 302 2.04 -0.63 -21.16
N ILE A 303 2.05 -1.46 -20.12
CA ILE A 303 1.31 -1.24 -18.88
C ILE A 303 2.24 -0.68 -17.78
N VAL A 304 3.36 -1.34 -17.52
CA VAL A 304 4.29 -0.98 -16.44
C VAL A 304 4.92 0.39 -16.68
N THR A 305 5.25 0.70 -17.94
CA THR A 305 5.84 1.98 -18.32
C THR A 305 4.89 3.13 -18.03
N GLY A 306 3.62 3.04 -18.43
CA GLY A 306 2.63 4.09 -18.13
C GLY A 306 2.43 4.29 -16.62
N GLN A 307 2.36 3.19 -15.86
CA GLN A 307 2.23 3.27 -14.40
C GLN A 307 3.46 3.89 -13.72
N ARG A 308 4.66 3.57 -14.21
CA ARG A 308 5.90 4.12 -13.66
C ARG A 308 6.12 5.57 -14.09
N ALA A 309 5.76 5.91 -15.31
CA ALA A 309 5.72 7.27 -15.85
C ALA A 309 4.82 8.17 -14.99
N ASP A 310 3.58 7.73 -14.74
CA ASP A 310 2.64 8.42 -13.84
C ASP A 310 3.21 8.57 -12.43
N LEU A 311 3.81 7.50 -11.90
CA LEU A 311 4.38 7.52 -10.56
C LEU A 311 5.61 8.42 -10.46
N TYR A 312 6.49 8.50 -11.45
CA TYR A 312 7.74 9.26 -11.37
C TYR A 312 7.66 10.64 -12.03
N GLY A 313 6.60 10.91 -12.79
CA GLY A 313 6.29 12.21 -13.39
C GLY A 313 7.00 12.50 -14.71
N TYR A 314 7.50 11.46 -15.40
CA TYR A 314 7.97 11.61 -16.78
C TYR A 314 6.86 11.20 -17.75
N SER A 315 6.75 11.87 -18.90
CA SER A 315 5.71 11.62 -19.91
C SER A 315 6.13 12.20 -21.26
N GLY A 316 5.48 11.78 -22.35
CA GLY A 316 5.73 12.31 -23.70
C GLY A 316 6.49 11.34 -24.60
N ASP A 317 7.07 11.86 -25.70
CA ASP A 317 7.65 11.02 -26.77
C ASP A 317 8.87 10.20 -26.32
N TYR A 318 9.50 10.56 -25.20
CA TYR A 318 10.64 9.86 -24.59
C TYR A 318 10.23 8.94 -23.43
N GLU A 319 8.95 8.79 -23.09
CA GLU A 319 8.47 8.03 -21.93
C GLU A 319 8.99 6.58 -21.91
N GLU A 320 8.78 5.85 -22.99
CA GLU A 320 9.19 4.44 -23.11
C GLU A 320 10.70 4.28 -22.98
N TYR A 321 11.45 5.10 -23.70
CA TYR A 321 12.90 5.04 -23.71
C TYR A 321 13.50 5.47 -22.37
N LEU A 322 12.97 6.51 -21.75
CA LEU A 322 13.43 6.98 -20.45
C LEU A 322 13.13 5.95 -19.36
N ASP A 323 11.98 5.28 -19.41
CA ASP A 323 11.65 4.19 -18.49
C ASP A 323 12.63 3.02 -18.61
N TRP A 324 12.97 2.62 -19.84
CA TRP A 324 13.98 1.59 -20.10
C TRP A 324 15.35 1.92 -19.53
N ILE A 325 15.86 3.14 -19.77
CA ILE A 325 17.17 3.57 -19.27
C ILE A 325 17.17 3.64 -17.74
N LEU A 326 16.14 4.25 -17.14
CA LEU A 326 16.07 4.40 -15.69
C LEU A 326 15.89 3.05 -15.00
N TYR A 327 15.19 2.10 -15.64
CA TYR A 327 15.06 0.73 -15.16
C TYR A 327 16.40 0.00 -15.19
N ASP A 328 17.13 0.09 -16.29
CA ASP A 328 18.46 -0.52 -16.40
C ASP A 328 19.46 0.09 -15.39
N LEU A 329 19.44 1.41 -15.23
CA LEU A 329 20.26 2.11 -14.23
C LEU A 329 19.94 1.67 -12.79
N ALA A 330 18.65 1.57 -12.44
CA ALA A 330 18.23 1.12 -11.11
C ALA A 330 18.57 -0.36 -10.87
N LYS A 331 18.37 -1.20 -11.89
CA LYS A 331 18.58 -2.65 -11.85
C LYS A 331 20.05 -3.04 -11.82
N SER A 332 20.89 -2.39 -12.62
CA SER A 332 22.32 -2.69 -12.73
C SER A 332 23.03 -2.54 -11.39
N GLU A 333 22.68 -1.52 -10.61
CA GLU A 333 23.21 -1.31 -9.27
C GLU A 333 22.50 -2.17 -8.22
N PHE A 334 21.17 -2.36 -8.29
CA PHE A 334 20.43 -3.16 -7.32
C PHE A 334 20.82 -4.66 -7.36
N LEU A 335 20.96 -5.25 -8.55
CA LEU A 335 21.34 -6.65 -8.72
C LEU A 335 22.84 -6.90 -8.60
N SER A 336 23.67 -5.86 -8.45
CA SER A 336 25.10 -6.01 -8.19
C SER A 336 25.42 -6.51 -6.77
N PHE A 337 24.43 -6.49 -5.88
CA PHE A 337 24.54 -6.84 -4.46
C PHE A 337 23.87 -8.17 -4.07
N ASP A 338 23.35 -8.93 -5.04
CA ASP A 338 22.79 -10.28 -4.85
C ASP A 338 23.85 -11.39 -4.74
#